data_AF-A0A2R6QIM3-F1
#
_entry.id   AF-A0A2R6QIM3-F1
#
_cell.length_a   1.000
_cell.length_b   1.000
_cell.length_c   1.000
_cell.angle_alpha   90.00
_cell.angle_beta   90.00
_cell.angle_gamma   90.00
#
_symmetry.space_group_name_H-M   'P 1'
#
loop_
_entity.id
_entity.type
_entity.pdbx_description
1 polymer ?
#
loop_
_entity_poly.entity_id
_entity_poly.type
_entity_poly.pdbx_seq_one_letter_code
_entity_poly.pdbx_strand_id
1 'polypeptide(L)'
;MRHDIFDGICPFRTGLFAKGVIPQPVIRMVFALASDGSAVKHLDVSNVTRAEAIESRKAAFTAYDIWCAGATPDTFGVIQPQEVDTYKALLLRSRRPFDPYVLSKAPNALDELRGQARRTMNPGASNPEEHYVTT
;
A
#
# COMPACT_ATOMS: atom_id res chain seq x y z
N MET A 1 -10.18 15.41 8.46
CA MET A 1 -9.26 15.78 7.36
C MET A 1 -8.92 14.47 6.65
N ARG A 2 -9.25 14.30 5.36
CA ARG A 2 -9.00 13.03 4.64
C ARG A 2 -7.50 13.01 4.31
N HIS A 3 -6.74 12.11 4.90
CA HIS A 3 -5.34 11.91 4.51
C HIS A 3 -5.31 11.32 3.10
N ASP A 4 -4.61 12.01 2.19
CA ASP A 4 -4.34 11.47 0.87
C ASP A 4 -3.31 10.35 1.01
N ILE A 5 -3.41 9.28 0.21
CA ILE A 5 -2.41 8.20 0.20
C ILE A 5 -1.00 8.76 -0.05
N PHE A 6 -0.93 9.87 -0.77
CA PHE A 6 0.28 10.63 -1.06
C PHE A 6 0.93 11.31 0.15
N ASP A 7 0.16 11.62 1.20
CA ASP A 7 0.70 12.16 2.45
C ASP A 7 1.56 11.11 3.16
N GLY A 8 1.16 9.85 3.09
CA GLY A 8 1.87 8.71 3.69
C GLY A 8 3.18 8.39 2.97
N ILE A 9 3.24 8.64 1.67
CA ILE A 9 4.45 8.41 0.83
C ILE A 9 5.23 9.70 0.55
N CYS A 10 5.10 10.70 1.41
CA CYS A 10 5.91 11.92 1.33
C CYS A 10 7.39 11.60 1.65
N PRO A 11 8.35 11.86 0.75
CA PRO A 11 9.76 11.48 0.91
C PRO A 11 10.45 12.17 2.09
N PHE A 12 9.96 13.34 2.52
CA PHE A 12 10.45 13.98 3.76
C PHE A 12 9.90 13.32 5.02
N ARG A 13 8.68 12.78 4.98
CA ARG A 13 8.07 12.08 6.11
C ARG A 13 8.61 10.65 6.25
N THR A 14 8.90 9.99 5.13
CA THR A 14 9.49 8.64 5.11
C THR A 14 11.00 8.65 5.34
N GLY A 15 11.63 9.83 5.42
CA GLY A 15 13.07 9.96 5.62
C GLY A 15 13.92 9.71 4.37
N LEU A 16 13.30 9.59 3.20
CA LEU A 16 14.02 9.49 1.92
C LEU A 16 14.85 10.75 1.62
N PHE A 17 14.33 11.93 1.98
CA PHE A 17 15.05 13.19 1.92
C PHE A 17 15.35 13.74 3.31
N ALA A 18 16.61 14.13 3.52
CA ALA A 18 16.99 14.90 4.70
C ALA A 18 16.36 16.30 4.68
N LYS A 19 16.17 16.90 5.87
CA LYS A 19 15.63 18.26 5.96
C LYS A 19 16.65 19.27 5.41
N GLY A 20 16.17 20.25 4.64
CA GLY A 20 16.99 21.36 4.14
C GLY A 20 17.83 21.04 2.90
N VAL A 21 17.69 19.86 2.30
CA VAL A 21 18.32 19.53 1.02
C VAL A 21 17.43 19.92 -0.15
N ILE A 22 18.03 20.21 -1.30
CA ILE A 22 17.30 20.33 -2.56
C ILE A 22 16.81 18.92 -2.95
N PRO A 23 15.50 18.68 -3.00
CA PRO A 23 14.99 17.35 -3.25
C PRO A 23 15.15 16.95 -4.71
N GLN A 24 15.53 15.70 -4.92
CA GLN A 24 15.55 15.08 -6.24
C GLN A 24 14.10 14.76 -6.69
N PRO A 25 13.81 14.70 -8.00
CA PRO A 25 12.53 14.20 -8.48
C PRO A 25 12.29 12.75 -8.02
N VAL A 26 11.05 12.41 -7.65
CA VAL A 26 10.68 11.08 -7.17
C VAL A 26 9.60 10.47 -8.05
N ILE A 27 9.75 9.20 -8.40
CA ILE A 27 8.67 8.40 -8.99
C ILE A 27 7.95 7.69 -7.84
N ARG A 28 6.63 7.88 -7.74
CA ARG A 28 5.78 7.21 -6.76
C ARG A 28 4.83 6.28 -7.50
N MET A 29 4.76 5.03 -7.06
CA MET A 29 3.90 4.02 -7.66
C MET A 29 2.88 3.54 -6.65
N VAL A 30 1.60 3.55 -7.04
CA VAL A 30 0.49 3.04 -6.24
C VAL A 30 -0.06 1.78 -6.90
N PHE A 31 -0.07 0.67 -6.17
CA PHE A 31 -0.54 -0.63 -6.64
C PHE A 31 -1.93 -0.96 -6.09
N ALA A 32 -2.96 -0.77 -6.91
CA ALA A 32 -4.34 -1.17 -6.62
C ALA A 32 -4.63 -2.55 -7.22
N LEU A 33 -3.88 -3.56 -6.80
CA LEU A 33 -3.87 -4.90 -7.43
C LEU A 33 -5.23 -5.61 -7.39
N ALA A 34 -6.05 -5.31 -6.39
CA ALA A 34 -7.38 -5.89 -6.19
C ALA A 34 -8.51 -5.12 -6.90
N SER A 35 -8.17 -4.14 -7.74
CA SER A 35 -9.15 -3.43 -8.57
C SER A 35 -9.81 -4.38 -9.56
N ASP A 36 -11.12 -4.25 -9.74
CA ASP A 36 -11.89 -5.02 -10.73
C ASP A 36 -11.51 -4.66 -12.18
N GLY A 37 -11.05 -3.41 -12.39
CA GLY A 37 -10.54 -2.93 -13.67
C GLY A 37 -9.02 -2.85 -13.70
N SER A 38 -8.44 -3.13 -14.87
CA SER A 38 -7.02 -2.93 -15.16
C SER A 38 -6.77 -1.52 -15.69
N ALA A 39 -5.75 -0.83 -15.18
CA ALA A 39 -5.37 0.49 -15.65
C ALA A 39 -3.94 0.87 -15.24
N VAL A 40 -3.23 1.52 -16.15
CA VAL A 40 -2.06 2.34 -15.81
C VAL A 40 -2.44 3.79 -16.04
N LYS A 41 -2.49 4.60 -14.97
CA LYS A 41 -2.74 6.04 -15.06
C LYS A 41 -1.51 6.81 -14.63
N HIS A 42 -1.03 7.67 -15.52
CA HIS A 42 -0.12 8.75 -15.16
C HIS A 42 -0.99 9.96 -14.80
N LEU A 43 -0.88 10.44 -13.56
CA LEU A 43 -1.56 11.68 -13.19
C LEU A 43 -0.71 12.83 -13.71
N ASP A 44 -1.14 13.46 -14.81
CA ASP A 44 -0.44 14.62 -15.33
C ASP A 44 -0.72 15.83 -14.44
N VAL A 45 0.24 16.15 -13.58
CA VAL A 45 0.21 17.32 -12.68
C VAL A 45 0.58 18.63 -13.40
N SER A 46 0.78 18.60 -14.72
CA SER A 46 1.09 19.77 -15.56
C SER A 46 0.06 20.90 -15.46
N ASN A 47 -1.17 20.61 -15.04
CA ASN A 47 -2.25 21.58 -14.89
C ASN A 47 -2.35 22.22 -13.49
N VAL A 48 -1.49 21.85 -12.52
CA VAL A 48 -1.46 22.57 -11.24
C VAL A 48 -0.68 23.86 -11.47
N THR A 49 -1.37 24.98 -11.45
CA THR A 49 -0.71 26.27 -11.58
C THR A 49 0.28 26.46 -10.43
N ARG A 50 1.40 27.14 -10.69
CA ARG A 50 2.41 27.44 -9.66
C ARG A 50 1.79 28.14 -8.43
N ALA A 51 0.70 28.88 -8.63
CA ALA A 51 -0.09 29.52 -7.59
C ALA A 51 -0.82 28.49 -6.69
N GLU A 52 -1.49 27.48 -7.26
CA GLU A 52 -2.16 26.41 -6.50
C GLU A 52 -1.16 25.50 -5.76
N ALA A 53 0.04 25.29 -6.31
CA ALA A 53 1.11 24.56 -5.63
C ALA A 53 1.63 25.32 -4.39
N ILE A 54 1.75 26.65 -4.49
CA ILE A 54 2.17 27.52 -3.37
C ILE A 54 1.07 27.62 -2.30
N GLU A 55 -0.19 27.76 -2.70
CA GLU A 55 -1.32 27.92 -1.78
C GLU A 55 -1.68 26.63 -1.03
N SER A 56 -1.47 25.47 -1.66
CA SER A 56 -1.77 24.16 -1.07
C SER A 56 -0.67 23.59 -0.14
N ARG A 57 0.47 24.28 0.02
CA ARG A 57 1.67 23.74 0.69
C ARG A 57 2.10 22.35 0.16
N LYS A 58 1.67 21.98 -1.05
CA LYS A 58 1.92 20.66 -1.61
C LYS A 58 3.40 20.56 -1.98
N ALA A 59 4.07 19.65 -1.29
CA ALA A 59 5.36 19.02 -1.61
C ALA A 59 6.44 19.95 -2.20
N ALA A 60 7.47 20.26 -1.41
CA ALA A 60 8.68 20.97 -1.86
C ALA A 60 9.52 20.24 -2.92
N PHE A 61 9.00 19.19 -3.56
CA PHE A 61 9.71 18.28 -4.45
C PHE A 61 8.85 17.90 -5.66
N THR A 62 9.49 17.54 -6.78
CA THR A 62 8.81 17.03 -7.97
C THR A 62 8.46 15.56 -7.81
N ALA A 63 7.21 15.20 -8.08
CA ALA A 63 6.74 13.81 -8.04
C ALA A 63 6.11 13.40 -9.39
N TYR A 64 6.37 12.16 -9.81
CA TYR A 64 5.68 11.50 -10.92
C TYR A 64 4.85 10.34 -10.36
N ASP A 65 3.54 10.46 -10.44
CA ASP A 65 2.61 9.52 -9.83
C ASP A 65 2.07 8.52 -10.86
N ILE A 66 2.38 7.25 -10.64
CA ILE A 66 1.97 6.14 -11.50
C ILE A 66 1.03 5.24 -10.71
N TRP A 67 -0.18 5.05 -11.23
CA TRP A 67 -1.17 4.17 -10.64
C TRP A 67 -1.27 2.90 -11.47
N CYS A 68 -1.02 1.76 -10.86
CA CYS A 68 -1.13 0.44 -11.47
C CYS A 68 -2.29 -0.31 -10.80
N ALA A 69 -3.38 -0.52 -11.52
CA ALA A 69 -4.59 -1.16 -11.02
C ALA A 69 -4.80 -2.52 -11.68
N GLY A 70 -5.15 -3.54 -10.90
CA GLY A 70 -5.41 -4.89 -11.39
C GLY A 70 -4.14 -5.71 -11.65
N ALA A 71 -4.18 -6.99 -11.30
CA ALA A 71 -3.11 -7.95 -11.57
C ALA A 71 -3.36 -8.72 -12.88
N THR A 72 -3.38 -8.01 -14.01
CA THR A 72 -3.64 -8.56 -15.35
C THR A 72 -2.54 -8.18 -16.34
N PRO A 73 -2.46 -8.84 -17.52
CA PRO A 73 -1.51 -8.49 -18.57
C PRO A 73 -1.57 -7.02 -19.01
N ASP A 74 -2.75 -6.38 -18.94
CA ASP A 74 -2.93 -4.97 -19.34
C ASP A 74 -2.17 -4.00 -18.45
N THR A 75 -1.93 -4.37 -17.19
CA THR A 75 -1.18 -3.55 -16.22
C THR A 75 0.23 -4.05 -16.05
N PHE A 76 0.43 -5.37 -16.10
CA PHE A 76 1.72 -6.02 -15.95
C PHE A 76 1.94 -6.98 -17.13
N GLY A 77 2.63 -6.53 -18.18
CA GLY A 77 2.87 -7.32 -19.39
C GLY A 77 3.71 -8.60 -19.17
N VAL A 78 4.27 -8.79 -17.98
CA VAL A 78 4.93 -10.05 -17.57
C VAL A 78 3.93 -11.15 -17.19
N ILE A 79 2.71 -10.79 -16.81
CA ILE A 79 1.63 -11.72 -16.50
C ILE A 79 1.08 -12.23 -17.82
N GLN A 80 1.10 -13.55 -18.01
CA GLN A 80 0.48 -14.16 -19.18
C GLN A 80 -1.04 -14.31 -18.98
N PRO A 81 -1.86 -14.29 -20.04
CA PRO A 81 -3.31 -14.43 -19.92
C PRO A 81 -3.75 -15.67 -19.12
N GLN A 82 -3.05 -16.80 -19.28
CA GLN A 82 -3.32 -18.04 -18.54
C GLN A 82 -2.91 -18.01 -17.05
N GLU A 83 -2.15 -17.00 -16.62
CA GLU A 83 -1.67 -16.87 -15.24
C GLU A 83 -2.53 -15.95 -14.39
N VAL A 84 -3.51 -15.24 -14.99
CA VAL A 84 -4.34 -14.23 -14.31
C VAL A 84 -5.02 -14.80 -13.07
N ASP A 85 -5.62 -15.98 -13.18
CA ASP A 85 -6.31 -16.61 -12.05
C ASP A 85 -5.34 -17.03 -10.94
N THR A 86 -4.12 -17.43 -11.30
CA THR A 86 -3.05 -17.73 -10.34
C THR A 86 -2.67 -16.47 -9.56
N TYR A 87 -2.44 -15.34 -10.23
CA TYR A 87 -2.12 -14.07 -9.57
C TYR A 87 -3.28 -13.55 -8.72
N LYS A 88 -4.53 -13.68 -9.17
CA LYS A 88 -5.71 -13.36 -8.37
C LYS A 88 -5.79 -14.24 -7.12
N ALA A 89 -5.55 -15.54 -7.23
CA ALA A 89 -5.55 -16.45 -6.09
C ALA A 89 -4.43 -16.13 -5.09
N LEU A 90 -3.23 -15.79 -5.57
CA LEU A 90 -2.13 -15.34 -4.72
C LEU A 90 -2.47 -14.04 -3.99
N LEU A 91 -3.06 -13.07 -4.69
CA LEU A 91 -3.52 -11.81 -4.08
C LEU A 91 -4.62 -12.05 -3.04
N LEU A 92 -5.57 -12.95 -3.31
CA LEU A 92 -6.59 -13.32 -2.32
C LEU A 92 -5.97 -13.98 -1.08
N ARG A 93 -4.96 -14.83 -1.25
CA ARG A 93 -4.21 -15.44 -0.14
C ARG A 93 -3.40 -14.41 0.65
N SER A 94 -2.80 -13.42 0.00
CA SER A 94 -2.00 -12.40 0.69
C SER A 94 -2.86 -11.47 1.55
N ARG A 95 -4.14 -11.29 1.20
CA ARG A 95 -5.11 -10.49 1.96
C ARG A 95 -5.53 -11.09 3.31
N ARG A 96 -5.04 -12.30 3.67
CA ARG A 96 -5.37 -13.04 4.91
C ARG A 96 -6.83 -12.82 5.36
N PRO A 97 -7.84 -13.12 4.51
CA PRO A 97 -9.25 -12.88 4.85
C PRO A 97 -9.72 -13.68 6.07
N PHE A 98 -8.96 -14.71 6.45
CA PHE A 98 -9.16 -15.53 7.63
C PHE A 98 -7.86 -15.56 8.44
N ASP A 99 -7.93 -15.11 9.68
CA ASP A 99 -6.84 -15.27 10.65
C ASP A 99 -7.13 -16.53 11.50
N PRO A 100 -6.38 -17.64 11.32
CA PRO A 100 -6.61 -18.89 12.03
C PRO A 100 -6.36 -18.80 13.54
N TYR A 101 -5.79 -17.70 14.02
CA TYR A 101 -5.53 -17.43 15.43
C TYR A 101 -6.67 -16.65 16.11
N VAL A 102 -7.61 -16.11 15.33
CA VAL A 102 -8.84 -15.49 15.87
C VAL A 102 -9.87 -16.59 16.13
N LEU A 103 -10.02 -16.99 17.40
CA LEU A 103 -10.79 -18.17 17.80
C LEU A 103 -12.31 -17.94 17.80
N SER A 104 -12.77 -16.69 17.90
CA SER A 104 -14.19 -16.34 17.86
C SER A 104 -14.40 -14.93 17.29
N LYS A 105 -15.63 -14.61 16.85
CA LYS A 105 -15.99 -13.27 16.34
C LYS A 105 -16.11 -12.20 17.44
N ALA A 106 -16.21 -12.63 18.70
CA ALA A 106 -16.27 -11.78 19.89
C ALA A 106 -15.37 -12.43 20.96
N PRO A 107 -14.03 -12.34 20.79
CA PRO A 107 -13.10 -13.05 21.65
C PRO A 107 -13.17 -12.48 23.06
N ASN A 108 -13.15 -13.38 24.05
CA ASN A 108 -12.86 -12.98 25.42
C ASN A 108 -11.33 -12.98 25.63
N ALA A 109 -10.87 -12.43 26.76
CA ALA A 109 -9.44 -12.34 27.07
C ALA A 109 -8.71 -13.70 27.02
N LEU A 110 -9.40 -14.80 27.35
CA LEU A 110 -8.83 -16.14 27.29
C LEU A 110 -8.65 -16.63 25.84
N ASP A 111 -9.58 -16.31 24.96
CA ASP A 111 -9.51 -16.63 23.53
C ASP A 111 -8.39 -15.85 22.84
N GLU A 112 -8.18 -14.58 23.22
CA GLU A 112 -7.06 -13.76 22.74
C GLU A 112 -5.71 -14.35 23.16
N LEU A 113 -5.56 -14.67 24.45
CA LEU A 113 -4.34 -15.31 24.98
C LEU A 113 -4.05 -16.65 24.28
N ARG A 114 -5.07 -17.47 24.05
CA ARG A 114 -4.93 -18.75 23.33
C ARG A 114 -4.55 -18.53 21.87
N GLY A 115 -5.17 -17.56 21.21
CA GLY A 115 -4.85 -17.18 19.83
C GLY A 115 -3.38 -16.74 19.71
N GLN A 116 -2.94 -15.87 20.62
CA GLN A 116 -1.57 -15.38 20.66
C GLN A 116 -0.55 -16.49 20.95
N ALA A 117 -0.82 -17.37 21.94
CA ALA A 117 0.05 -18.49 22.25
C ALA A 117 0.20 -19.47 21.06
N ARG A 118 -0.90 -19.74 20.34
CA ARG A 118 -0.87 -20.55 19.10
C ARG A 118 -0.05 -19.87 18.01
N ARG A 119 -0.15 -18.55 17.91
CA ARG A 119 0.57 -17.74 16.93
C ARG A 119 2.08 -17.76 17.18
N THR A 120 2.52 -17.58 18.44
CA THR A 120 3.95 -17.60 18.80
C THR A 120 4.64 -18.94 18.57
N MET A 121 3.87 -20.04 18.51
CA MET A 121 4.38 -21.38 18.21
C MET A 121 4.59 -21.63 16.70
N ASN A 122 4.11 -20.73 15.83
CA ASN A 122 4.17 -20.89 14.38
C ASN A 122 5.08 -19.82 13.76
N PRO A 123 6.31 -20.17 13.32
CA PRO A 123 7.23 -19.24 12.68
C PRO A 123 6.58 -18.53 11.48
N GLY A 124 6.76 -17.21 11.37
CA GLY A 124 6.17 -16.39 10.30
C GLY A 124 4.68 -16.07 10.47
N ALA A 125 4.03 -16.59 11.53
CA ALA A 125 2.69 -16.18 11.92
C ALA A 125 2.76 -14.93 12.80
N SER A 126 2.92 -13.78 12.18
CA SER A 126 2.91 -12.47 12.85
C SER A 126 1.53 -11.83 12.78
N ASN A 127 1.20 -11.05 13.80
CA ASN A 127 -0.01 -10.22 13.83
C ASN A 127 0.14 -9.11 12.76
N PRO A 128 -0.80 -8.97 11.81
CA PRO A 128 -0.72 -7.92 10.79
C PRO A 128 -0.71 -6.52 11.40
N GLU A 129 -1.41 -6.27 12.52
CA GLU A 129 -1.37 -4.96 13.18
C GLU A 129 0.04 -4.63 13.69
N GLU A 130 0.72 -5.59 14.33
CA GLU A 130 2.11 -5.42 14.77
C GLU A 130 3.09 -5.28 13.59
N HIS A 131 2.76 -5.84 12.43
CA HIS A 131 3.61 -5.77 11.24
C HIS A 131 3.61 -4.41 10.54
N TYR A 132 2.48 -3.69 10.59
CA TYR A 132 2.31 -2.40 9.93
C TYR A 132 2.39 -1.20 10.89
N VAL A 133 2.45 -1.44 12.20
CA VAL A 133 2.76 -0.41 13.19
C VAL A 133 4.27 -0.18 13.18
N THR A 134 4.71 0.76 12.34
CA THR A 134 6.02 1.39 12.47
C THR A 134 6.05 2.18 13.78
N THR A 135 6.81 1.69 14.76
CA THR A 135 7.36 2.53 15.85
C THR A 135 8.25 3.62 15.31
#